data_AF-A0A1Q9D3Z1-F1
#
_entry.id   AF-A0A1Q9D3Z1-F1
#
_cell.length_a   1.000
_cell.length_b   1.000
_cell.length_c   1.000
_cell.angle_alpha   90.00
_cell.angle_beta   90.00
_cell.angle_gamma   90.00
#
_symmetry.space_group_name_H-M   'P 1'
#
loop_
_entity.id
_entity.type
_entity.pdbx_description
1 polymer ?
#
loop_
_entity_poly.entity_id
_entity_poly.type
_entity_poly.pdbx_seq_one_letter_code
_entity_poly.pdbx_strand_id
1 'polypeptide(L)'
;MQEKMRLLKDDSTSYMPVATDLSDDGTPSYDEDLPPSTLLALVEAPWFQSIVGAIILANALVIGLETDQVKEYDWLFPILEDTFLSLFAVELCMRLCAYGILGFFSATGSDGVWNAFDFTLVFLGVIDRGLSLVNRLKQGPQLYIVLMRVFRLLRILRIFRIFRVMRQLHILASSLFDAVQSVFWVSVICVLILYICAIVLTRLVGHPLDGDPLALVKQEYFGSLGSSMLTLFELMAFPNMERFQPVYADNPSLKTFLVIFVIFGAFMMASILTGVITEGMVEKSRMRQEERRFERETARAVFIRMCRRVLQDHSGADANYIDKSQFEKCKDKVLSLCEVDATPLREKDLEAIFSLVDYDDSGIVEIEELLYGMVQVSAELRPMSILELRRSFARGLNAVSQQVNLLDSRLQMMDARLQEALAKPKMDANL
;
A
#
# COMPACT_ATOMS: atom_id res chain seq x y z
N MET A 1 -12.98 5.76 -0.58
CA MET A 1 -12.53 7.16 -0.80
C MET A 1 -12.66 8.01 0.47
N GLN A 2 -13.82 8.04 1.13
CA GLN A 2 -14.00 8.70 2.44
C GLN A 2 -13.13 8.09 3.56
N GLU A 3 -12.81 6.80 3.48
CA GLU A 3 -11.94 6.11 4.43
C GLU A 3 -10.44 6.41 4.21
N LYS A 4 -10.00 6.59 2.95
CA LYS A 4 -8.65 7.07 2.60
C LYS A 4 -8.46 8.56 2.90
N MET A 5 -9.53 9.37 2.83
CA MET A 5 -9.52 10.79 3.25
C MET A 5 -9.49 10.97 4.77
N ARG A 6 -9.96 9.99 5.56
CA ARG A 6 -9.76 9.98 7.02
C ARG A 6 -8.29 9.72 7.37
N LEU A 7 -7.61 8.85 6.64
CA LEU A 7 -6.21 8.50 6.88
C LEU A 7 -5.21 9.62 6.53
N LEU A 8 -5.55 10.50 5.59
CA LEU A 8 -4.71 11.67 5.24
C LEU A 8 -4.92 12.87 6.18
N LYS A 9 -5.93 12.82 7.06
CA LYS A 9 -6.16 13.86 8.08
C LYS A 9 -5.53 13.52 9.43
N ASP A 10 -4.93 12.33 9.54
CA ASP A 10 -4.28 11.81 10.75
C ASP A 10 -2.77 12.09 10.81
N ASP A 11 -2.25 12.93 9.89
CA ASP A 11 -0.85 13.38 9.89
C ASP A 11 -0.57 14.50 10.91
N SER A 12 -1.59 14.96 11.65
CA SER A 12 -1.39 15.79 12.84
C SER A 12 -1.31 14.90 14.07
N THR A 13 -0.09 14.50 14.38
CA THR A 13 0.32 13.83 15.62
C THR A 13 -0.09 14.70 16.81
N SER A 14 -1.25 14.45 17.40
CA SER A 14 -1.61 14.94 18.72
C SER A 14 -2.24 13.79 19.46
N TYR A 15 -1.45 13.19 20.36
CA TYR A 15 -1.89 12.18 21.30
C TYR A 15 -3.16 12.68 22.00
N MET A 16 -4.30 12.04 21.75
CA MET A 16 -5.50 12.31 22.55
C MET A 16 -5.25 11.82 23.98
N PRO A 17 -5.44 12.66 25.00
CA PRO A 17 -5.27 12.26 26.39
C PRO A 17 -6.34 11.23 26.79
N VAL A 18 -6.00 10.40 27.78
CA VAL A 18 -6.90 9.40 28.38
C VAL A 18 -8.11 10.13 29.00
N ALA A 19 -9.33 9.74 28.61
CA ALA A 19 -10.56 10.31 29.13
C ALA A 19 -10.60 10.18 30.67
N THR A 20 -10.68 11.31 31.36
CA THR A 20 -10.60 11.39 32.82
C THR A 20 -11.97 11.31 33.48
N ASP A 21 -13.06 11.71 32.80
CA ASP A 21 -14.44 11.55 33.28
C ASP A 21 -15.49 11.57 32.14
N LEU A 22 -16.67 11.02 32.43
CA LEU A 22 -17.87 11.14 31.60
C LEU A 22 -18.55 12.49 31.91
N SER A 23 -18.80 13.29 30.89
CA SER A 23 -19.65 14.48 31.03
C SER A 23 -21.11 14.08 31.34
N ASP A 24 -21.92 15.01 31.86
CA ASP A 24 -23.34 14.79 32.22
C ASP A 24 -24.22 14.27 31.05
N ASP A 25 -23.72 14.32 29.81
CA ASP A 25 -24.36 13.80 28.58
C ASP A 25 -23.77 12.45 28.11
N GLY A 26 -22.96 11.78 28.93
CA GLY A 26 -22.40 10.46 28.62
C GLY A 26 -21.35 10.44 27.49
N THR A 27 -20.88 11.61 27.06
CA THR A 27 -19.76 11.72 26.12
C THR A 27 -18.44 11.85 26.89
N PRO A 28 -17.36 11.17 26.46
CA PRO A 28 -16.05 11.32 27.08
C PRO A 28 -15.59 12.78 26.97
N SER A 29 -15.36 13.41 28.13
CA SER A 29 -14.79 14.75 28.21
C SER A 29 -13.27 14.63 27.97
N TYR A 30 -12.78 15.29 26.93
CA TYR A 30 -11.35 15.46 26.69
C TYR A 30 -10.99 16.87 27.18
N ASP A 31 -10.11 16.98 28.18
CA ASP A 31 -9.47 18.25 28.52
C ASP A 31 -8.56 18.64 27.34
N GLU A 32 -9.08 19.47 26.42
CA GLU A 32 -8.35 20.00 25.26
C GLU A 32 -7.22 20.98 25.64
N ASP A 33 -7.10 21.35 26.92
CA ASP A 33 -6.28 22.50 27.37
C ASP A 33 -5.12 22.16 28.34
N LEU A 34 -4.80 20.88 28.62
CA LEU A 34 -3.60 20.59 29.40
C LEU A 34 -2.34 20.75 28.53
N PRO A 35 -1.38 21.63 28.87
CA PRO A 35 -0.12 21.70 28.16
C PRO A 35 0.56 20.32 28.23
N PRO A 36 1.18 19.84 27.13
CA PRO A 36 1.93 18.59 27.18
C PRO A 36 2.90 18.68 28.36
N SER A 37 2.87 17.68 29.24
CA SER A 37 3.77 17.67 30.40
C SER A 37 5.19 17.99 29.91
N THR A 38 5.94 18.81 30.65
CA THR A 38 7.31 19.19 30.26
C THR A 38 8.19 17.99 29.92
N LEU A 39 7.85 16.83 30.48
CA LEU A 39 8.48 15.54 30.24
C LEU A 39 8.11 14.93 28.88
N LEU A 40 6.85 15.05 28.43
CA LEU A 40 6.42 14.65 27.09
C LEU A 40 7.15 15.48 26.02
N ALA A 41 7.17 16.81 26.19
CA ALA A 41 7.89 17.71 25.28
C ALA A 41 9.41 17.41 25.21
N LEU A 42 10.00 16.95 26.32
CA LEU A 42 11.40 16.54 26.37
C LEU A 42 11.66 15.24 25.61
N VAL A 43 10.81 14.23 25.82
CA VAL A 43 10.94 12.89 25.20
C VAL A 43 10.73 12.93 23.69
N GLU A 44 9.84 13.81 23.22
CA GLU A 44 9.55 13.97 21.79
C GLU A 44 10.52 14.90 21.07
N ALA A 45 11.42 15.56 21.80
CA ALA A 45 12.36 16.48 21.20
C ALA A 45 13.28 15.75 20.19
N PRO A 46 13.47 16.28 18.96
CA PRO A 46 14.27 15.62 17.92
C PRO A 46 15.72 15.34 18.35
N TRP A 47 16.31 16.23 19.16
CA TRP A 47 17.66 16.05 19.70
C TRP A 47 17.72 14.87 20.68
N PHE A 48 16.68 14.67 21.50
CA PHE A 48 16.61 13.56 22.45
C PHE A 48 16.50 12.24 21.69
N GLN A 49 15.63 12.17 20.68
CA GLN A 49 15.51 11.01 19.79
C GLN A 49 16.82 10.71 19.06
N SER A 50 17.56 11.73 18.62
CA SER A 50 18.86 11.59 17.97
C SER A 50 19.92 11.00 18.91
N ILE A 51 19.95 11.44 20.18
CA ILE A 51 20.85 10.88 21.20
C ILE A 51 20.53 9.40 21.44
N VAL A 52 19.25 9.05 21.62
CA VAL A 52 18.83 7.65 21.81
C VAL A 52 19.24 6.81 20.59
N GLY A 53 19.05 7.33 19.38
CA GLY A 53 19.50 6.69 18.15
C GLY A 53 21.01 6.45 18.10
N ALA A 54 21.81 7.44 18.52
CA ALA A 54 23.26 7.31 18.61
C ALA A 54 23.69 6.25 19.63
N ILE A 55 23.00 6.16 20.78
CA ILE A 55 23.24 5.13 21.80
C ILE A 55 22.93 3.73 21.26
N ILE A 56 21.83 3.57 20.50
CA ILE A 56 21.48 2.30 19.84
C ILE A 56 22.57 1.88 18.85
N LEU A 57 23.04 2.83 18.02
CA LEU A 57 24.10 2.56 17.04
C LEU A 57 25.42 2.17 17.73
N ALA A 58 25.81 2.90 18.78
CA ALA A 58 26.98 2.58 19.57
C ALA A 58 26.88 1.18 20.21
N ASN A 59 25.71 0.83 20.75
CA ASN A 59 25.48 -0.50 21.30
C ASN A 59 25.60 -1.60 20.25
N ALA A 60 25.06 -1.39 19.04
CA ALA A 60 25.18 -2.34 17.93
C ALA A 60 26.65 -2.55 17.51
N LEU A 61 27.44 -1.48 17.44
CA LEU A 61 28.88 -1.57 17.16
C LEU A 61 29.62 -2.37 18.23
N VAL A 62 29.31 -2.13 19.52
CA VAL A 62 29.92 -2.87 20.63
C VAL A 62 29.58 -4.36 20.58
N ILE A 63 28.34 -4.73 20.22
CA ILE A 63 27.96 -6.14 20.02
C ILE A 63 28.77 -6.79 18.87
N GLY A 64 28.99 -6.05 17.78
CA GLY A 64 29.84 -6.51 16.67
C GLY A 64 31.27 -6.77 17.13
N LEU A 65 31.88 -5.82 17.85
CA LEU A 65 33.24 -5.95 18.38
C LEU A 65 33.37 -7.07 19.43
N GLU A 66 32.36 -7.30 20.27
CA GLU A 66 32.32 -8.40 21.23
C GLU A 66 32.31 -9.76 20.50
N THR A 67 31.64 -9.85 19.35
CA THR A 67 31.50 -11.08 18.57
C THR A 67 32.85 -11.56 17.99
N ASP A 68 33.71 -10.63 17.57
CA ASP A 68 35.05 -10.95 17.07
C ASP A 68 36.05 -11.32 18.19
N GLN A 69 35.61 -11.37 19.46
CA GLN A 69 36.39 -11.76 20.62
C GLN A 69 37.76 -11.08 20.70
N VAL A 70 37.78 -9.74 20.62
CA VAL A 70 39.00 -8.96 20.84
C VAL A 70 39.40 -9.08 22.32
N LYS A 71 40.15 -10.14 22.64
CA LYS A 71 40.52 -10.57 24.00
C LYS A 71 41.15 -9.48 24.87
N GLU A 72 41.73 -8.47 24.23
CA GLU A 72 42.37 -7.32 24.89
C GLU A 72 41.36 -6.45 25.68
N TYR A 73 40.06 -6.50 25.34
CA TYR A 73 39.02 -5.67 25.95
C TYR A 73 37.87 -6.47 26.60
N ASP A 74 38.08 -7.76 26.90
CA ASP A 74 37.04 -8.64 27.48
C ASP A 74 36.40 -8.11 28.77
N TRP A 75 37.15 -7.33 29.56
CA TRP A 75 36.66 -6.71 30.79
C TRP A 75 35.76 -5.50 30.55
N LEU A 76 35.89 -4.85 29.39
CA LEU A 76 35.18 -3.62 29.03
C LEU A 76 33.75 -3.90 28.52
N PHE A 77 33.56 -4.98 27.76
CA PHE A 77 32.26 -5.31 27.16
C PHE A 77 31.12 -5.45 28.19
N PRO A 78 31.30 -6.13 29.34
CA PRO A 78 30.26 -6.19 30.37
C PRO A 78 29.89 -4.79 30.88
N ILE A 79 30.89 -3.94 31.17
CA ILE A 79 30.67 -2.58 31.70
C ILE A 79 29.88 -1.72 30.70
N LEU A 80 30.23 -1.80 29.41
CA LEU A 80 29.48 -1.11 28.36
C LEU A 80 28.05 -1.64 28.27
N GLU A 81 27.86 -2.96 28.37
CA GLU A 81 26.54 -3.58 28.37
C GLU A 81 25.67 -3.12 29.55
N ASP A 82 26.23 -3.02 30.76
CA ASP A 82 25.56 -2.45 31.94
C ASP A 82 25.12 -1.01 31.67
N THR A 83 26.03 -0.25 31.09
CA THR A 83 25.84 1.18 30.82
C THR A 83 24.71 1.38 29.81
N PHE A 84 24.74 0.65 28.69
CA PHE A 84 23.67 0.70 27.69
C PHE A 84 22.33 0.26 28.27
N LEU A 85 22.28 -0.84 29.00
CA LEU A 85 21.03 -1.31 29.64
C LEU A 85 20.46 -0.25 30.59
N SER A 86 21.32 0.41 31.38
CA SER A 86 20.92 1.46 32.30
C SER A 86 20.37 2.68 31.57
N LEU A 87 21.04 3.13 30.51
CA LEU A 87 20.57 4.24 29.66
C LEU A 87 19.22 3.93 29.03
N PHE A 88 19.02 2.71 28.53
CA PHE A 88 17.75 2.28 27.95
C PHE A 88 16.65 2.12 28.99
N ALA A 89 16.97 1.67 30.20
CA ALA A 89 16.00 1.60 31.29
C ALA A 89 15.54 3.00 31.71
N VAL A 90 16.46 3.96 31.84
CA VAL A 90 16.15 5.35 32.17
C VAL A 90 15.30 5.99 31.07
N GLU A 91 15.68 5.81 29.80
CA GLU A 91 14.90 6.26 28.66
C GLU A 91 13.48 5.68 28.65
N LEU A 92 13.36 4.35 28.83
CA LEU A 92 12.07 3.66 28.89
C LEU A 92 11.20 4.18 30.04
N CYS A 93 11.78 4.39 31.23
CA CYS A 93 11.07 4.96 32.37
C CYS A 93 10.58 6.38 32.07
N MET A 94 11.40 7.23 31.45
CA MET A 94 10.96 8.56 31.02
C MET A 94 9.79 8.48 30.04
N ARG A 95 9.86 7.61 29.02
CA ARG A 95 8.74 7.40 28.08
C ARG A 95 7.48 6.88 28.79
N LEU A 96 7.62 5.91 29.68
CA LEU A 96 6.49 5.35 30.43
C LEU A 96 5.82 6.39 31.33
N CYS A 97 6.61 7.28 31.96
CA CYS A 97 6.09 8.41 32.74
C CYS A 97 5.45 9.49 31.86
N ALA A 98 5.98 9.72 30.64
CA ALA A 98 5.46 10.71 29.70
C ALA A 98 4.08 10.32 29.15
N TYR A 99 3.95 9.07 28.68
CA TYR A 99 2.75 8.57 28.01
C TYR A 99 1.75 7.92 28.95
N GLY A 100 2.16 7.59 30.18
CA GLY A 100 1.39 6.74 31.10
C GLY A 100 1.32 5.29 30.63
N ILE A 101 0.95 4.36 31.51
CA ILE A 101 0.95 2.91 31.21
C ILE A 101 -0.02 2.57 30.07
N LEU A 102 -1.23 3.14 30.10
CA LEU A 102 -2.25 2.86 29.08
C LEU A 102 -1.89 3.51 27.72
N GLY A 103 -1.30 4.71 27.72
CA GLY A 103 -0.86 5.37 26.50
C GLY A 103 0.38 4.71 25.88
N PHE A 104 1.32 4.25 26.71
CA PHE A 104 2.57 3.62 26.26
C PHE A 104 2.35 2.30 25.50
N PHE A 105 1.38 1.49 25.95
CA PHE A 105 1.02 0.21 25.33
C PHE A 105 -0.19 0.30 24.38
N SER A 106 -0.71 1.51 24.13
CA SER A 106 -1.86 1.69 23.23
C SER A 106 -1.50 1.25 21.81
N ALA A 107 -2.28 0.33 21.25
CA ALA A 107 -2.12 -0.16 19.89
C ALA A 107 -2.67 0.82 18.83
N THR A 108 -3.21 1.96 19.25
CA THR A 108 -3.84 2.95 18.36
C THR A 108 -2.81 3.74 17.54
N GLY A 109 -1.54 3.77 17.94
CA GLY A 109 -0.44 4.39 17.18
C GLY A 109 0.59 3.36 16.68
N SER A 110 1.32 3.69 15.60
CA SER A 110 2.40 2.87 15.03
C SER A 110 3.51 2.53 16.04
N ASP A 111 3.62 3.32 17.11
CA ASP A 111 4.73 3.27 18.05
C ASP A 111 4.48 2.32 19.22
N GLY A 112 3.23 1.92 19.48
CA GLY A 112 2.85 1.05 20.60
C GLY A 112 3.53 -0.32 20.54
N VAL A 113 3.64 -0.92 19.34
CA VAL A 113 4.33 -2.21 19.13
C VAL A 113 5.83 -2.08 19.43
N TRP A 114 6.45 -0.98 18.99
CA TRP A 114 7.87 -0.72 19.22
C TRP A 114 8.17 -0.41 20.69
N ASN A 115 7.27 0.30 21.36
CA ASN A 115 7.32 0.56 22.80
C ASN A 115 7.21 -0.75 23.60
N ALA A 116 6.28 -1.63 23.23
CA ALA A 116 6.15 -2.94 23.85
C ALA A 116 7.39 -3.84 23.61
N PHE A 117 7.96 -3.79 22.42
CA PHE A 117 9.20 -4.47 22.09
C PHE A 117 10.37 -3.96 22.93
N ASP A 118 10.54 -2.64 23.02
CA ASP A 118 11.60 -2.04 23.83
C ASP A 118 11.45 -2.34 25.32
N PHE A 119 10.23 -2.27 25.84
CA PHE A 119 9.91 -2.69 27.20
C PHE A 119 10.33 -4.14 27.44
N THR A 120 9.95 -5.05 26.53
CA THR A 120 10.30 -6.47 26.62
C THR A 120 11.82 -6.67 26.63
N LEU A 121 12.55 -5.96 25.76
CA LEU A 121 14.00 -6.04 25.70
C LEU A 121 14.69 -5.50 26.96
N VAL A 122 14.26 -4.35 27.50
CA VAL A 122 14.81 -3.84 28.77
C VAL A 122 14.49 -4.82 29.89
N PHE A 123 13.25 -5.32 29.97
CA PHE A 123 12.82 -6.27 30.99
C PHE A 123 13.63 -7.57 30.95
N LEU A 124 13.82 -8.15 29.77
CA LEU A 124 14.68 -9.32 29.57
C LEU A 124 16.13 -9.05 30.01
N GLY A 125 16.67 -7.87 29.69
CA GLY A 125 18.02 -7.47 30.11
C GLY A 125 18.14 -7.35 31.63
N VAL A 126 17.16 -6.74 32.30
CA VAL A 126 17.13 -6.63 33.77
C VAL A 126 17.03 -8.01 34.42
N ILE A 127 16.20 -8.91 33.87
CA ILE A 127 16.11 -10.30 34.35
C ILE A 127 17.45 -11.01 34.20
N ASP A 128 18.11 -10.91 33.04
CA ASP A 128 19.41 -11.53 32.81
C ASP A 128 20.45 -11.04 33.84
N ARG A 129 20.47 -9.73 34.11
CA ARG A 129 21.35 -9.18 35.15
C ARG A 129 21.01 -9.68 36.54
N GLY A 130 19.73 -9.69 36.92
CA GLY A 130 19.27 -10.23 38.20
C GLY A 130 19.67 -11.70 38.37
N LEU A 131 19.46 -12.52 37.34
CA LEU A 131 19.79 -13.94 37.35
C LEU A 131 21.30 -14.17 37.44
N SER A 132 22.10 -13.35 36.75
CA SER A 132 23.56 -13.39 36.83
C SER A 132 24.09 -13.09 38.24
N LEU A 133 23.46 -12.15 38.95
CA LEU A 133 23.81 -11.80 40.32
C LEU A 133 23.45 -12.92 41.30
N VAL A 134 22.25 -13.49 41.16
CA VAL A 134 21.81 -14.62 41.99
C VAL A 134 22.73 -15.84 41.81
N ASN A 135 23.15 -16.15 40.58
CA ASN A 135 24.06 -17.27 40.31
C ASN A 135 25.47 -17.06 40.89
N ARG A 136 25.94 -15.81 41.01
CA ARG A 136 27.20 -15.52 41.72
C ARG A 136 27.09 -15.75 43.23
N LEU A 137 25.90 -15.57 43.80
CA LEU A 137 25.63 -15.68 45.24
C LEU A 137 25.22 -17.09 45.67
N LYS A 138 24.59 -17.87 44.79
CA LYS A 138 24.14 -19.24 45.04
C LYS A 138 24.48 -20.09 43.82
N GLN A 139 25.24 -21.16 44.00
CA GLN A 139 25.46 -22.16 42.95
C GLN A 139 24.08 -22.74 42.55
N GLY A 140 23.52 -22.24 41.45
CA GLY A 140 22.17 -22.56 41.02
C GLY A 140 22.07 -23.94 40.34
N PRO A 141 20.87 -24.57 40.33
CA PRO A 141 20.62 -25.81 39.59
C PRO A 141 20.97 -25.74 38.09
N GLN A 142 21.24 -26.90 37.47
CA GLN A 142 21.64 -27.03 36.06
C GLN A 142 20.69 -26.32 35.06
N LEU A 143 19.39 -26.24 35.37
CA LEU A 143 18.39 -25.53 34.57
C LEU A 143 18.69 -24.01 34.46
N TYR A 144 19.27 -23.40 35.50
CA TYR A 144 19.65 -21.99 35.49
C TYR A 144 20.74 -21.70 34.47
N ILE A 145 21.69 -22.62 34.29
CA ILE A 145 22.78 -22.48 33.31
C ILE A 145 22.21 -22.45 31.88
N VAL A 146 21.20 -23.28 31.59
CA VAL A 146 20.55 -23.30 30.27
C VAL A 146 19.75 -22.03 30.03
N LEU A 147 18.96 -21.58 31.01
CA LEU A 147 18.19 -20.32 30.92
C LEU A 147 19.11 -19.11 30.72
N MET A 148 20.22 -19.03 31.44
CA MET A 148 21.24 -17.99 31.27
C MET A 148 21.83 -17.97 29.86
N ARG A 149 21.99 -19.14 29.21
CA ARG A 149 22.44 -19.18 27.80
C ARG A 149 21.38 -18.60 26.86
N VAL A 150 20.10 -18.90 27.08
CA VAL A 150 19.02 -18.38 26.25
C VAL A 150 18.89 -16.86 26.43
N PHE A 151 18.85 -16.34 27.65
CA PHE A 151 18.79 -14.89 27.89
C PHE A 151 20.00 -14.14 27.32
N ARG A 152 21.20 -14.74 27.42
CA ARG A 152 22.40 -14.22 26.77
C ARG A 152 22.31 -14.20 25.25
N LEU A 153 21.56 -15.11 24.61
CA LEU A 153 21.32 -15.04 23.16
C LEU A 153 20.26 -14.00 22.82
N LEU A 154 19.21 -13.86 23.66
CA LEU A 154 18.16 -12.86 23.48
C LEU A 154 18.70 -11.42 23.54
N ARG A 155 19.86 -11.18 24.17
CA ARG A 155 20.52 -9.86 24.12
C ARG A 155 20.83 -9.40 22.69
N ILE A 156 21.02 -10.30 21.73
CA ILE A 156 21.23 -9.96 20.31
C ILE A 156 19.98 -9.26 19.75
N LEU A 157 18.79 -9.55 20.28
CA LEU A 157 17.55 -8.92 19.82
C LEU A 157 17.55 -7.40 20.01
N ARG A 158 18.40 -6.84 20.88
CA ARG A 158 18.53 -5.38 21.02
C ARG A 158 19.06 -4.70 19.76
N ILE A 159 19.72 -5.43 18.85
CA ILE A 159 20.12 -4.90 17.54
C ILE A 159 18.90 -4.47 16.72
N PHE A 160 17.74 -5.12 16.93
CA PHE A 160 16.51 -4.76 16.23
C PHE A 160 15.95 -3.40 16.65
N ARG A 161 16.46 -2.79 17.73
CA ARG A 161 16.12 -1.40 18.08
C ARG A 161 16.50 -0.40 16.98
N ILE A 162 17.43 -0.76 16.09
CA ILE A 162 17.77 0.07 14.93
C ILE A 162 16.58 0.29 13.98
N PHE A 163 15.64 -0.66 13.91
CA PHE A 163 14.42 -0.54 13.11
C PHE A 163 13.49 0.56 13.62
N ARG A 164 13.52 0.85 14.93
CA ARG A 164 12.77 1.96 15.52
C ARG A 164 13.36 3.32 15.13
N VAL A 165 14.68 3.44 15.09
CA VAL A 165 15.37 4.71 14.81
C VAL A 165 15.25 5.08 13.32
N MET A 166 15.33 4.07 12.46
CA MET A 166 15.30 4.28 11.02
C MET A 166 13.90 4.04 10.48
N ARG A 167 13.08 5.10 10.47
CA ARG A 167 11.74 5.07 9.83
C ARG A 167 11.78 4.53 8.41
N GLN A 168 12.84 4.85 7.65
CA GLN A 168 13.04 4.31 6.31
C GLN A 168 13.29 2.79 6.32
N LEU A 169 14.03 2.27 7.32
CA LEU A 169 14.25 0.84 7.47
C LEU A 169 12.97 0.10 7.84
N HIS A 170 12.11 0.70 8.67
CA HIS A 170 10.78 0.17 8.95
C HIS A 170 9.94 0.02 7.68
N ILE A 171 9.86 1.07 6.86
CA ILE A 171 9.10 1.05 5.59
C ILE A 171 9.65 -0.02 4.64
N LEU A 172 10.98 -0.15 4.55
CA LEU A 172 11.61 -1.19 3.75
C LEU A 172 11.33 -2.59 4.30
N ALA A 173 11.42 -2.77 5.62
CA ALA A 173 11.14 -4.04 6.28
C ALA A 173 9.67 -4.45 6.12
N SER A 174 8.72 -3.54 6.32
CA SER A 174 7.29 -3.82 6.11
C SER A 174 7.03 -4.23 4.66
N SER A 175 7.63 -3.52 3.69
CA SER A 175 7.52 -3.90 2.27
C SER A 175 8.14 -5.26 1.95
N LEU A 176 9.21 -5.65 2.66
CA LEU A 176 9.80 -6.97 2.54
C LEU A 176 8.88 -8.05 3.14
N PHE A 177 8.25 -7.79 4.28
CA PHE A 177 7.28 -8.71 4.88
C PHE A 177 6.06 -8.92 3.97
N ASP A 178 5.55 -7.85 3.36
CA ASP A 178 4.45 -7.93 2.38
C ASP A 178 4.86 -8.79 1.17
N ALA A 179 6.10 -8.61 0.67
CA ALA A 179 6.64 -9.44 -0.40
C ALA A 179 6.83 -10.91 0.03
N VAL A 180 7.29 -11.18 1.25
CA VAL A 180 7.42 -12.55 1.77
C VAL A 180 6.05 -13.22 1.86
N GLN A 181 5.02 -12.51 2.30
CA GLN A 181 3.66 -13.04 2.38
C GLN A 181 3.13 -13.45 0.99
N SER A 182 3.43 -12.66 -0.04
CA SER A 182 3.02 -12.91 -1.42
C SER A 182 3.62 -14.21 -1.97
N VAL A 183 4.86 -14.53 -1.57
CA VAL A 183 5.62 -15.70 -2.05
C VAL A 183 5.50 -16.92 -1.14
N PHE A 184 4.89 -16.75 0.04
CA PHE A 184 4.82 -17.77 1.07
C PHE A 184 4.19 -19.07 0.56
N TRP A 185 3.05 -18.98 -0.12
CA TRP A 185 2.33 -20.15 -0.62
C TRP A 185 3.08 -20.91 -1.72
N VAL A 186 3.76 -20.19 -2.61
CA VAL A 186 4.59 -20.82 -3.65
C VAL A 186 5.79 -21.53 -3.02
N SER A 187 6.39 -20.93 -1.99
CA SER A 187 7.47 -21.54 -1.20
C SER A 187 7.01 -22.81 -0.49
N VAL A 188 5.79 -22.83 0.07
CA VAL A 188 5.20 -24.03 0.69
C VAL A 188 5.07 -25.18 -0.30
N ILE A 189 4.57 -24.90 -1.52
CA ILE A 189 4.46 -25.91 -2.59
C ILE A 189 5.84 -26.43 -2.99
N CYS A 190 6.83 -25.54 -3.11
CA CYS A 190 8.22 -25.91 -3.41
C CYS A 190 8.80 -26.85 -2.34
N VAL A 191 8.65 -26.51 -1.06
CA VAL A 191 9.12 -27.34 0.06
C VAL A 191 8.43 -28.71 0.06
N LEU A 192 7.13 -28.78 -0.26
CA LEU A 192 6.40 -30.04 -0.37
C LEU A 192 6.96 -30.95 -1.48
N ILE A 193 7.29 -30.38 -2.64
CA ILE A 193 7.90 -31.14 -3.75
C ILE A 193 9.29 -31.63 -3.36
N LEU A 194 10.12 -30.79 -2.73
CA LEU A 194 11.42 -31.19 -2.19
C LEU A 194 11.28 -32.34 -1.18
N TYR A 195 10.30 -32.25 -0.28
CA TYR A 195 10.03 -33.28 0.73
C TYR A 195 9.67 -34.64 0.10
N ILE A 196 8.77 -34.65 -0.89
CA ILE A 196 8.36 -35.90 -1.58
C ILE A 196 9.54 -36.51 -2.32
N CYS A 197 10.30 -35.73 -3.09
CA CYS A 197 11.50 -36.19 -3.79
C CYS A 197 12.58 -36.69 -2.81
N ALA A 198 12.75 -36.01 -1.67
CA ALA A 198 13.72 -36.39 -0.65
C ALA A 198 13.36 -37.74 0.00
N ILE A 199 12.07 -38.03 0.25
CA ILE A 199 11.65 -39.36 0.72
C ILE A 199 12.06 -40.44 -0.28
N VAL A 200 11.79 -40.22 -1.57
CA VAL A 200 12.12 -41.18 -2.62
C VAL A 200 13.63 -41.44 -2.66
N LEU A 201 14.46 -40.39 -2.68
CA LEU A 201 15.93 -40.56 -2.72
C LEU A 201 16.50 -41.16 -1.44
N THR A 202 15.99 -40.80 -0.26
CA THR A 202 16.41 -41.41 1.01
C THR A 202 16.13 -42.91 1.01
N ARG A 203 14.96 -43.32 0.51
CA ARG A 203 14.56 -44.74 0.47
C ARG A 203 15.27 -45.54 -0.62
N LEU A 204 15.55 -44.94 -1.78
CA LEU A 204 16.13 -45.64 -2.92
C LEU A 204 17.68 -45.60 -2.95
N VAL A 205 18.28 -44.52 -2.45
CA VAL A 205 19.72 -44.24 -2.56
C VAL A 205 20.38 -44.15 -1.20
N GLY A 206 19.70 -43.54 -0.22
CA GLY A 206 20.24 -43.24 1.12
C GLY A 206 20.58 -44.44 1.99
N HIS A 207 20.00 -45.61 1.69
CA HIS A 207 20.23 -46.86 2.40
C HIS A 207 20.78 -47.93 1.45
N PRO A 208 22.08 -47.85 1.10
CA PRO A 208 22.74 -48.80 0.20
C PRO A 208 22.86 -50.18 0.85
N LEU A 209 22.98 -51.21 0.01
CA LEU A 209 23.19 -52.60 0.45
C LEU A 209 24.59 -52.77 1.08
N ASP A 210 24.72 -53.70 2.02
CA ASP A 210 26.00 -54.00 2.67
C ASP A 210 27.09 -54.36 1.63
N GLY A 211 28.21 -53.63 1.68
CA GLY A 211 29.35 -53.82 0.77
C GLY A 211 29.42 -52.85 -0.41
N ASP A 212 28.52 -51.87 -0.52
CA ASP A 212 28.59 -50.82 -1.54
C ASP A 212 29.79 -49.87 -1.28
N PRO A 213 30.78 -49.78 -2.18
CA PRO A 213 31.94 -48.89 -2.02
C PRO A 213 31.56 -47.41 -1.97
N LEU A 214 30.36 -47.04 -2.45
CA LEU A 214 29.84 -45.68 -2.42
C LEU A 214 28.88 -45.42 -1.24
N ALA A 215 28.78 -46.36 -0.29
CA ALA A 215 27.81 -46.24 0.80
C ALA A 215 27.96 -44.95 1.60
N LEU A 216 29.20 -44.55 1.91
CA LEU A 216 29.50 -43.32 2.64
C LEU A 216 29.03 -42.06 1.89
N VAL A 217 29.26 -42.01 0.58
CA VAL A 217 28.87 -40.87 -0.27
C VAL A 217 27.35 -40.80 -0.40
N LYS A 218 26.69 -41.94 -0.61
CA LYS A 218 25.22 -42.02 -0.67
C LYS A 218 24.57 -41.62 0.66
N GLN A 219 25.19 -42.00 1.78
CA GLN A 219 24.69 -41.67 3.11
C GLN A 219 24.95 -40.21 3.49
N GLU A 220 26.05 -39.61 3.03
CA GLU A 220 26.34 -38.18 3.22
C GLU A 220 25.26 -37.30 2.58
N TYR A 221 24.89 -37.57 1.32
CA TYR A 221 23.90 -36.79 0.58
C TYR A 221 22.45 -37.19 0.87
N PHE A 222 22.17 -38.50 0.92
CA PHE A 222 20.81 -39.04 0.95
C PHE A 222 20.49 -39.88 2.19
N GLY A 223 21.39 -39.99 3.17
CA GLY A 223 21.22 -40.91 4.31
C GLY A 223 20.12 -40.51 5.30
N SER A 224 19.72 -39.24 5.31
CA SER A 224 18.59 -38.76 6.11
C SER A 224 17.65 -37.91 5.26
N LEU A 225 16.40 -37.78 5.69
CA LEU A 225 15.42 -36.94 5.01
C LEU A 225 15.87 -35.48 4.90
N GLY A 226 16.46 -34.94 5.98
CA GLY A 226 16.99 -33.57 5.99
C GLY A 226 18.17 -33.40 5.04
N SER A 227 19.10 -34.36 5.02
CA SER A 227 20.24 -34.36 4.08
C SER A 227 19.78 -34.42 2.63
N SER A 228 18.79 -35.27 2.33
CA SER A 228 18.19 -35.40 1.00
C SER A 228 17.48 -34.11 0.57
N MET A 229 16.72 -33.48 1.48
CA MET A 229 16.05 -32.20 1.20
C MET A 229 17.07 -31.09 0.94
N LEU A 230 18.14 -30.99 1.73
CA LEU A 230 19.19 -30.00 1.56
C LEU A 230 19.97 -30.22 0.25
N THR A 231 20.29 -31.47 -0.08
CA THR A 231 20.93 -31.84 -1.35
C THR A 231 20.06 -31.46 -2.56
N LEU A 232 18.75 -31.71 -2.50
CA LEU A 232 17.82 -31.33 -3.56
C LEU A 232 17.63 -29.82 -3.67
N PHE A 233 17.61 -29.11 -2.54
CA PHE A 233 17.59 -27.65 -2.51
C PHE A 233 18.87 -27.07 -3.13
N GLU A 234 20.05 -27.61 -2.79
CA GLU A 234 21.33 -27.23 -3.41
C GLU A 234 21.29 -27.43 -4.93
N LEU A 235 20.82 -28.60 -5.41
CA LEU A 235 20.67 -28.88 -6.83
C LEU A 235 19.68 -27.95 -7.54
N MET A 236 18.63 -27.52 -6.85
CA MET A 236 17.63 -26.58 -7.37
C MET A 236 18.18 -25.15 -7.46
N ALA A 237 18.98 -24.71 -6.49
CA ALA A 237 19.57 -23.37 -6.45
C ALA A 237 20.82 -23.25 -7.33
N PHE A 238 21.68 -24.27 -7.31
CA PHE A 238 22.94 -24.35 -8.03
C PHE A 238 23.11 -25.76 -8.64
N PRO A 239 22.66 -25.96 -9.90
CA PRO A 239 22.67 -27.28 -10.52
C PRO A 239 24.09 -27.75 -10.85
N ASN A 240 24.74 -28.41 -9.90
CA ASN A 240 26.05 -29.04 -10.06
C ASN A 240 25.93 -30.57 -10.00
N MET A 241 25.78 -31.19 -11.17
CA MET A 241 25.67 -32.65 -11.28
C MET A 241 27.00 -33.38 -11.10
N GLU A 242 28.13 -32.71 -11.33
CA GLU A 242 29.46 -33.34 -11.29
C GLU A 242 29.75 -33.93 -9.91
N ARG A 243 29.33 -33.24 -8.84
CA ARG A 243 29.45 -33.71 -7.46
C ARG A 243 28.75 -35.05 -7.19
N PHE A 244 27.70 -35.36 -7.94
CA PHE A 244 26.88 -36.58 -7.77
C PHE A 244 27.20 -37.66 -8.80
N GLN A 245 28.16 -37.42 -9.70
CA GLN A 245 28.59 -38.39 -10.71
C GLN A 245 28.85 -39.80 -10.16
N PRO A 246 29.60 -40.00 -9.05
CA PRO A 246 29.80 -41.34 -8.53
C PRO A 246 28.49 -42.01 -8.11
N VAL A 247 27.53 -41.25 -7.55
CA VAL A 247 26.27 -41.79 -7.02
C VAL A 247 25.33 -42.31 -8.11
N TYR A 248 25.29 -41.65 -9.27
CA TYR A 248 24.42 -42.04 -10.39
C TYR A 248 25.16 -42.78 -11.52
N ALA A 249 26.49 -42.98 -11.42
CA ALA A 249 27.28 -43.69 -12.44
C ALA A 249 26.69 -45.09 -12.74
N ASP A 250 26.30 -45.80 -11.69
CA ASP A 250 25.77 -47.16 -11.79
C ASP A 250 24.24 -47.19 -12.06
N ASN A 251 23.56 -46.05 -11.93
CA ASN A 251 22.10 -45.96 -11.98
C ASN A 251 21.61 -44.88 -12.97
N PRO A 252 21.46 -45.23 -14.26
CA PRO A 252 20.99 -44.30 -15.29
C PRO A 252 19.60 -43.71 -15.01
N SER A 253 18.72 -44.47 -14.35
CA SER A 253 17.39 -44.02 -13.94
C SER A 253 17.47 -42.89 -12.91
N LEU A 254 18.41 -42.98 -11.95
CA LEU A 254 18.66 -41.94 -10.96
C LEU A 254 19.21 -40.67 -11.62
N LYS A 255 20.16 -40.82 -12.55
CA LYS A 255 20.67 -39.69 -13.34
C LYS A 255 19.54 -38.97 -14.08
N THR A 256 18.65 -39.75 -14.73
CA THR A 256 17.51 -39.20 -15.47
C THR A 256 16.53 -38.48 -14.55
N PHE A 257 16.22 -39.06 -13.39
CA PHE A 257 15.39 -38.43 -12.37
C PHE A 257 15.99 -37.10 -11.88
N LEU A 258 17.28 -37.06 -11.55
CA LEU A 258 17.97 -35.85 -11.09
C LEU A 258 18.00 -34.76 -12.17
N VAL A 259 18.20 -35.13 -13.44
CA VAL A 259 18.16 -34.19 -14.56
C VAL A 259 16.76 -33.59 -14.73
N ILE A 260 15.72 -34.42 -14.69
CA ILE A 260 14.32 -33.95 -14.74
C ILE A 260 14.04 -33.03 -13.56
N PHE A 261 14.43 -33.42 -12.35
CA PHE A 261 14.29 -32.61 -11.15
C PHE A 261 14.98 -31.26 -11.29
N VAL A 262 16.21 -31.19 -11.82
CA VAL A 262 16.92 -29.93 -12.03
C VAL A 262 16.26 -29.06 -13.09
N ILE A 263 15.73 -29.63 -14.17
CA ILE A 263 14.99 -28.86 -15.17
C ILE A 263 13.75 -28.23 -14.53
N PHE A 264 12.91 -29.03 -13.87
CA PHE A 264 11.71 -28.53 -13.19
C PHE A 264 12.05 -27.58 -12.04
N GLY A 265 13.09 -27.86 -11.26
CA GLY A 265 13.55 -27.04 -10.15
C GLY A 265 14.07 -25.68 -10.61
N ALA A 266 14.84 -25.63 -11.70
CA ALA A 266 15.30 -24.38 -12.31
C ALA A 266 14.12 -23.53 -12.82
N PHE A 267 13.14 -24.16 -13.50
CA PHE A 267 11.92 -23.47 -13.91
C PHE A 267 11.10 -22.99 -12.71
N MET A 268 11.00 -23.79 -11.64
CA MET A 268 10.27 -23.43 -10.43
C MET A 268 10.93 -22.26 -9.70
N MET A 269 12.26 -22.26 -9.54
CA MET A 269 13.01 -21.12 -8.99
C MET A 269 12.81 -19.86 -9.82
N ALA A 270 12.92 -19.97 -11.16
CA ALA A 270 12.70 -18.83 -12.05
C ALA A 270 11.25 -18.31 -11.96
N SER A 271 10.27 -19.21 -11.84
CA SER A 271 8.85 -18.86 -11.72
C SER A 271 8.55 -18.18 -10.37
N ILE A 272 9.15 -18.65 -9.28
CA ILE A 272 9.06 -18.00 -7.97
C ILE A 272 9.61 -16.57 -8.07
N LEU A 273 10.85 -16.42 -8.54
CA LEU A 273 11.51 -15.12 -8.64
C LEU A 273 10.73 -14.14 -9.54
N THR A 274 10.29 -14.61 -10.70
CA THR A 274 9.49 -13.81 -11.63
C THR A 274 8.13 -13.47 -11.01
N GLY A 275 7.51 -14.39 -10.28
CA GLY A 275 6.28 -14.15 -9.52
C GLY A 275 6.42 -13.01 -8.50
N VAL A 276 7.47 -13.06 -7.65
CA VAL A 276 7.73 -12.01 -6.65
C VAL A 276 7.91 -10.64 -7.32
N ILE A 277 8.74 -10.60 -8.37
CA ILE A 277 9.08 -9.35 -9.05
C ILE A 277 7.86 -8.79 -9.78
N THR A 278 7.08 -9.64 -10.44
CA THR A 278 5.88 -9.21 -11.17
C THR A 278 4.79 -8.73 -10.24
N GLU A 279 4.52 -9.42 -9.12
CA GLU A 279 3.52 -8.98 -8.14
C GLU A 279 3.91 -7.64 -7.51
N GLY A 280 5.16 -7.48 -7.08
CA GLY A 280 5.66 -6.21 -6.56
C GLY A 280 5.62 -5.08 -7.59
N MET A 281 5.86 -5.39 -8.87
CA MET A 281 5.76 -4.41 -9.97
C MET A 281 4.29 -4.05 -10.27
N VAL A 282 3.39 -5.04 -10.35
CA VAL A 282 1.97 -4.84 -10.63
C VAL A 282 1.33 -4.03 -9.52
N GLU A 283 1.59 -4.35 -8.25
CA GLU A 283 1.03 -3.61 -7.11
C GLU A 283 1.53 -2.16 -7.10
N LYS A 284 2.84 -1.95 -7.28
CA LYS A 284 3.40 -0.60 -7.37
C LYS A 284 2.87 0.17 -8.58
N SER A 285 2.64 -0.52 -9.71
CA SER A 285 2.04 0.09 -10.90
C SER A 285 0.58 0.49 -10.66
N ARG A 286 -0.19 -0.35 -9.96
CA ARG A 286 -1.59 -0.10 -9.58
C ARG A 286 -1.69 1.10 -8.64
N MET A 287 -0.85 1.13 -7.60
CA MET A 287 -0.80 2.25 -6.66
C MET A 287 -0.44 3.57 -7.35
N ARG A 288 0.58 3.57 -8.22
CA ARG A 288 0.93 4.75 -9.04
C ARG A 288 -0.19 5.17 -9.98
N GLN A 289 -0.94 4.22 -10.52
CA GLN A 289 -2.07 4.52 -11.40
C GLN A 289 -3.25 5.11 -10.62
N GLU A 290 -3.53 4.60 -9.41
CA GLU A 290 -4.54 5.16 -8.50
C GLU A 290 -4.18 6.57 -8.04
N GLU A 291 -2.91 6.80 -7.66
CA GLU A 291 -2.41 8.12 -7.25
C GLU A 291 -2.59 9.14 -8.37
N ARG A 292 -2.12 8.82 -9.59
CA ARG A 292 -2.33 9.68 -10.77
C ARG A 292 -3.80 9.90 -11.07
N ARG A 293 -4.64 8.89 -10.88
CA ARG A 293 -6.09 9.03 -11.07
C ARG A 293 -6.67 10.01 -10.06
N PHE A 294 -6.28 9.90 -8.80
CA PHE A 294 -6.73 10.79 -7.72
C PHE A 294 -6.25 12.22 -7.94
N GLU A 295 -5.00 12.43 -8.32
CA GLU A 295 -4.44 13.74 -8.69
C GLU A 295 -5.26 14.36 -9.83
N ARG A 296 -5.56 13.58 -10.88
CA ARG A 296 -6.39 14.03 -12.01
C ARG A 296 -7.82 14.38 -11.60
N GLU A 297 -8.46 13.55 -10.77
CA GLU A 297 -9.81 13.82 -10.26
C GLU A 297 -9.85 15.08 -9.39
N THR A 298 -8.82 15.29 -8.57
CA THR A 298 -8.68 16.47 -7.71
C THR A 298 -8.45 17.74 -8.55
N ALA A 299 -7.52 17.70 -9.50
CA ALA A 299 -7.26 18.81 -10.43
C ALA A 299 -8.51 19.16 -11.25
N ARG A 300 -9.24 18.15 -11.74
CA ARG A 300 -10.52 18.37 -12.45
C ARG A 300 -11.56 19.04 -11.56
N ALA A 301 -11.71 18.63 -10.31
CA ALA A 301 -12.67 19.23 -9.39
C ALA A 301 -12.33 20.70 -9.08
N VAL A 302 -11.04 21.02 -8.96
CA VAL A 302 -10.54 22.40 -8.79
C VAL A 302 -10.83 23.23 -10.04
N PHE A 303 -10.47 22.73 -11.22
CA PHE A 303 -10.73 23.38 -12.51
C PHE A 303 -12.22 23.69 -12.71
N ILE A 304 -13.10 22.70 -12.53
CA ILE A 304 -14.55 22.89 -12.66
C ILE A 304 -15.04 23.99 -11.71
N ARG A 305 -14.56 24.00 -10.46
CA ARG A 305 -14.95 25.01 -9.47
C ARG A 305 -14.48 26.41 -9.87
N MET A 306 -13.25 26.56 -10.37
CA MET A 306 -12.70 27.83 -10.81
C MET A 306 -13.41 28.34 -12.08
N CYS A 307 -13.57 27.50 -13.10
CA CYS A 307 -14.29 27.86 -14.31
C CYS A 307 -15.75 28.19 -14.04
N ARG A 308 -16.44 27.43 -13.16
CA ARG A 308 -17.82 27.74 -12.76
C ARG A 308 -17.92 29.15 -12.17
N ARG A 309 -17.00 29.51 -11.27
CA ARG A 309 -16.98 30.86 -10.67
C ARG A 309 -16.78 31.93 -11.73
N VAL A 310 -15.81 31.76 -12.64
CA VAL A 310 -15.57 32.73 -13.72
C VAL A 310 -16.78 32.87 -14.65
N LEU A 311 -17.42 31.77 -15.01
CA LEU A 311 -18.60 31.79 -15.89
C LEU A 311 -19.81 32.44 -15.19
N GLN A 312 -20.02 32.16 -13.91
CA GLN A 312 -21.10 32.78 -13.11
C GLN A 312 -20.86 34.27 -12.84
N ASP A 313 -19.60 34.71 -12.69
CA ASP A 313 -19.28 36.12 -12.50
C ASP A 313 -19.56 36.98 -13.76
N HIS A 314 -19.65 36.34 -14.93
CA HIS A 314 -19.90 37.00 -16.22
C HIS A 314 -21.27 36.63 -16.82
N SER A 315 -22.09 35.85 -16.11
CA SER A 315 -23.46 35.56 -16.54
C SER A 315 -24.40 36.73 -16.25
N GLY A 316 -25.48 36.80 -17.03
CA GLY A 316 -26.45 37.89 -16.98
C GLY A 316 -27.49 37.73 -15.86
N ALA A 317 -28.77 37.93 -16.20
CA ALA A 317 -29.87 37.85 -15.24
C ALA A 317 -30.10 36.43 -14.68
N ASP A 318 -29.65 35.40 -15.39
CA ASP A 318 -29.78 34.00 -14.98
C ASP A 318 -28.39 33.39 -14.78
N ALA A 319 -28.07 33.08 -13.51
CA ALA A 319 -26.72 32.69 -13.11
C ALA A 319 -26.31 31.30 -13.64
N ASN A 320 -27.25 30.54 -14.21
CA ASN A 320 -27.01 29.19 -14.72
C ASN A 320 -26.77 29.13 -16.24
N TYR A 321 -26.99 30.23 -16.96
CA TYR A 321 -26.84 30.30 -18.41
C TYR A 321 -25.81 31.34 -18.80
N ILE A 322 -25.10 31.09 -19.90
CA ILE A 322 -24.15 32.04 -20.48
C ILE A 322 -24.42 32.21 -21.97
N ASP A 323 -24.47 33.47 -22.41
CA ASP A 323 -24.62 33.80 -23.83
C ASP A 323 -23.25 33.81 -24.54
N LYS A 324 -23.26 33.69 -25.87
CA LYS A 324 -22.03 33.68 -26.67
C LYS A 324 -21.16 34.93 -26.48
N SER A 325 -21.76 36.11 -26.29
CA SER A 325 -21.02 37.36 -26.10
C SER A 325 -20.40 37.50 -24.70
N GLN A 326 -21.02 36.91 -23.69
CA GLN A 326 -20.55 36.79 -22.31
C GLN A 326 -19.41 35.78 -22.24
N PHE A 327 -19.55 34.65 -22.94
CA PHE A 327 -18.51 33.64 -23.05
C PHE A 327 -17.24 34.20 -23.72
N GLU A 328 -17.37 34.96 -24.82
CA GLU A 328 -16.23 35.62 -25.47
C GLU A 328 -15.48 36.61 -24.55
N LYS A 329 -16.17 37.24 -23.60
CA LYS A 329 -15.54 38.16 -22.64
C LYS A 329 -14.78 37.44 -21.53
N CYS A 330 -15.19 36.24 -21.16
CA CYS A 330 -14.54 35.45 -20.11
C CYS A 330 -13.60 34.37 -20.65
N LYS A 331 -13.55 34.12 -21.97
CA LYS A 331 -12.73 33.06 -22.57
C LYS A 331 -11.26 33.17 -22.21
N ASP A 332 -10.69 34.38 -22.16
CA ASP A 332 -9.28 34.61 -21.83
C ASP A 332 -8.97 34.26 -20.37
N LYS A 333 -9.93 34.53 -19.46
CA LYS A 333 -9.82 34.11 -18.05
C LYS A 333 -9.95 32.61 -17.90
N VAL A 334 -10.81 31.97 -18.70
CA VAL A 334 -10.94 30.50 -18.71
C VAL A 334 -9.68 29.86 -19.29
N LEU A 335 -9.09 30.44 -20.34
CA LEU A 335 -7.86 29.96 -20.97
C LEU A 335 -6.66 30.07 -20.01
N SER A 336 -6.56 31.15 -19.23
CA SER A 336 -5.50 31.28 -18.22
C SER A 336 -5.63 30.30 -17.05
N LEU A 337 -6.85 29.88 -16.69
CA LEU A 337 -7.05 28.77 -15.75
C LEU A 337 -6.59 27.42 -16.33
N CYS A 338 -6.71 27.22 -17.64
CA CYS A 338 -6.21 26.01 -18.31
C CYS A 338 -4.68 25.94 -18.34
N GLU A 339 -4.00 27.08 -18.50
CA GLU A 339 -2.53 27.17 -18.50
C GLU A 339 -1.91 26.81 -17.15
N VAL A 340 -2.59 27.12 -16.04
CA VAL A 340 -2.11 26.86 -14.67
C VAL A 340 -2.27 25.39 -14.28
N ASP A 341 -3.36 24.73 -14.68
CA ASP A 341 -3.68 23.35 -14.29
C ASP A 341 -3.25 22.28 -15.33
N ALA A 342 -2.40 22.66 -16.29
CA ALA A 342 -1.86 21.78 -17.34
C ALA A 342 -2.93 21.05 -18.18
N THR A 343 -4.11 21.67 -18.37
CA THR A 343 -5.14 21.13 -19.26
C THR A 343 -4.89 21.61 -20.70
N PRO A 344 -4.81 20.71 -21.70
CA PRO A 344 -4.47 21.07 -23.07
C PRO A 344 -5.71 21.59 -23.83
N LEU A 345 -6.30 22.69 -23.37
CA LEU A 345 -7.42 23.38 -24.04
C LEU A 345 -6.90 24.60 -24.77
N ARG A 346 -7.03 24.64 -26.10
CA ARG A 346 -6.73 25.83 -26.90
C ARG A 346 -8.00 26.64 -27.10
N GLU A 347 -7.83 27.90 -27.49
CA GLU A 347 -8.94 28.81 -27.80
C GLU A 347 -9.93 28.20 -28.82
N LYS A 348 -9.40 27.58 -29.88
CA LYS A 348 -10.22 26.88 -30.90
C LYS A 348 -11.04 25.73 -30.32
N ASP A 349 -10.53 25.07 -29.28
CA ASP A 349 -11.23 23.96 -28.64
C ASP A 349 -12.40 24.50 -27.80
N LEU A 350 -12.26 25.67 -27.14
CA LEU A 350 -13.33 26.34 -26.39
C LEU A 350 -14.48 26.81 -27.29
N GLU A 351 -14.15 27.44 -28.43
CA GLU A 351 -15.16 27.85 -29.43
C GLU A 351 -15.91 26.64 -30.00
N ALA A 352 -15.17 25.55 -30.29
CA ALA A 352 -15.76 24.31 -30.75
C ALA A 352 -16.69 23.71 -29.68
N ILE A 353 -16.28 23.66 -28.41
CA ILE A 353 -17.10 23.17 -27.30
C ILE A 353 -18.40 23.97 -27.18
N PHE A 354 -18.32 25.31 -27.15
CA PHE A 354 -19.50 26.16 -27.05
C PHE A 354 -20.48 25.86 -28.18
N SER A 355 -19.97 25.80 -29.42
CA SER A 355 -20.79 25.47 -30.59
C SER A 355 -21.35 24.05 -30.55
N LEU A 356 -20.66 23.09 -29.90
CA LEU A 356 -21.09 21.71 -29.84
C LEU A 356 -22.19 21.49 -28.80
N VAL A 357 -22.12 22.23 -27.69
CA VAL A 357 -23.15 22.20 -26.64
C VAL A 357 -24.38 22.99 -27.07
N ASP A 358 -24.22 24.10 -27.80
CA ASP A 358 -25.32 24.83 -28.46
C ASP A 358 -25.88 24.02 -29.65
N TYR A 359 -26.71 23.02 -29.34
CA TYR A 359 -27.28 22.13 -30.36
C TYR A 359 -28.50 22.72 -31.06
N ASP A 360 -29.15 23.71 -30.47
CA ASP A 360 -30.32 24.41 -30.99
C ASP A 360 -29.99 25.75 -31.66
N ASP A 361 -28.70 26.12 -31.69
CA ASP A 361 -28.19 27.39 -32.23
C ASP A 361 -28.87 28.62 -31.60
N SER A 362 -29.29 28.49 -30.33
CA SER A 362 -29.93 29.56 -29.57
C SER A 362 -28.95 30.65 -29.14
N GLY A 363 -27.65 30.33 -29.12
CA GLY A 363 -26.59 31.23 -28.65
C GLY A 363 -26.50 31.35 -27.12
N ILE A 364 -27.26 30.52 -26.38
CA ILE A 364 -27.31 30.47 -24.92
C ILE A 364 -27.04 29.03 -24.48
N VAL A 365 -26.11 28.83 -23.55
CA VAL A 365 -25.72 27.50 -23.08
C VAL A 365 -25.78 27.42 -21.56
N GLU A 366 -26.24 26.29 -21.02
CA GLU A 366 -26.18 26.03 -19.59
C GLU A 366 -24.73 25.83 -19.11
N ILE A 367 -24.35 26.51 -18.03
CA ILE A 367 -22.96 26.50 -17.52
C ILE A 367 -22.52 25.08 -17.16
N GLU A 368 -23.40 24.25 -16.59
CA GLU A 368 -23.08 22.85 -16.26
C GLU A 368 -22.80 22.01 -17.52
N GLU A 369 -23.54 22.22 -18.60
CA GLU A 369 -23.32 21.52 -19.87
C GLU A 369 -22.02 21.98 -20.55
N LEU A 370 -21.71 23.28 -20.48
CA LEU A 370 -20.47 23.85 -20.98
C LEU A 370 -19.25 23.31 -20.21
N LEU A 371 -19.31 23.29 -18.87
CA LEU A 371 -18.27 22.73 -18.00
C LEU A 371 -18.06 21.23 -18.27
N TYR A 372 -19.15 20.48 -18.45
CA TYR A 372 -19.07 19.07 -18.82
C TYR A 372 -18.38 18.87 -20.17
N GLY A 373 -18.70 19.71 -21.17
CA GLY A 373 -18.04 19.72 -22.47
C GLY A 373 -16.53 20.01 -22.38
N MET A 374 -16.15 20.99 -21.56
CA MET A 374 -14.74 21.34 -21.32
C MET A 374 -13.95 20.19 -20.66
N VAL A 375 -14.53 19.56 -19.64
CA VAL A 375 -13.92 18.40 -18.96
C VAL A 375 -13.78 17.23 -19.92
N GLN A 376 -14.80 16.99 -20.74
CA GLN A 376 -14.80 15.89 -21.70
C GLN A 376 -13.69 16.09 -22.72
N VAL A 377 -13.56 17.26 -23.34
CA VAL A 377 -12.49 17.58 -24.33
C VAL A 377 -11.09 17.59 -23.72
N SER A 378 -10.95 17.98 -22.44
CA SER A 378 -9.66 17.96 -21.73
C SER A 378 -9.13 16.54 -21.44
N ALA A 379 -9.98 15.51 -21.52
CA ALA A 379 -9.54 14.13 -21.33
C ALA A 379 -8.86 13.62 -22.61
N GLU A 380 -7.57 13.26 -22.52
CA GLU A 380 -6.65 12.86 -23.61
C GLU A 380 -7.09 11.68 -24.53
N LEU A 381 -8.34 11.21 -24.47
CA LEU A 381 -8.88 10.18 -25.36
C LEU A 381 -10.03 10.75 -26.20
N ARG A 382 -9.69 11.25 -27.40
CA ARG A 382 -10.57 11.75 -28.48
C ARG A 382 -12.07 11.83 -28.11
N PRO A 383 -12.47 12.86 -27.34
CA PRO A 383 -13.82 13.03 -26.80
C PRO A 383 -14.76 13.73 -27.77
N MET A 384 -14.20 14.37 -28.81
CA MET A 384 -14.94 15.12 -29.84
C MET A 384 -15.98 14.26 -30.55
N SER A 385 -15.67 13.00 -30.88
CA SER A 385 -16.62 12.11 -31.57
C SER A 385 -17.85 11.77 -30.72
N ILE A 386 -17.71 11.70 -29.38
CA ILE A 386 -18.85 11.46 -28.48
C ILE A 386 -19.70 12.72 -28.34
N LEU A 387 -19.07 13.90 -28.26
CA LEU A 387 -19.78 15.17 -28.18
C LEU A 387 -20.50 15.50 -29.50
N GLU A 388 -19.85 15.24 -30.64
CA GLU A 388 -20.44 15.30 -31.98
C GLU A 388 -21.60 14.30 -32.13
N LEU A 389 -21.45 13.07 -31.64
CA LEU A 389 -22.51 12.07 -31.64
C LEU A 389 -23.70 12.55 -30.81
N ARG A 390 -23.47 13.06 -29.59
CA ARG A 390 -24.53 13.62 -28.73
C ARG A 390 -25.24 14.79 -29.42
N ARG A 391 -24.49 15.70 -30.06
CA ARG A 391 -25.07 16.83 -30.83
C ARG A 391 -25.92 16.33 -32.00
N SER A 392 -25.46 15.31 -32.73
CA SER A 392 -26.21 14.72 -33.85
C SER A 392 -27.51 14.06 -33.38
N PHE A 393 -27.47 13.37 -32.23
CA PHE A 393 -28.64 12.78 -31.59
C PHE A 393 -29.62 13.85 -31.10
N ALA A 394 -29.15 14.89 -30.42
CA ALA A 394 -29.99 15.98 -29.92
C ALA A 394 -30.70 16.72 -31.06
N ARG A 395 -29.97 17.06 -32.13
CA ARG A 395 -30.58 17.66 -33.34
C ARG A 395 -31.61 16.74 -33.99
N GLY A 396 -31.32 15.44 -34.07
CA GLY A 396 -32.26 14.45 -34.58
C GLY A 396 -33.55 14.39 -33.78
N LEU A 397 -33.45 14.35 -32.45
CA LEU A 397 -34.62 14.33 -31.55
C LEU A 397 -35.46 15.62 -31.65
N ASN A 398 -34.82 16.79 -31.73
CA ASN A 398 -35.51 18.06 -31.93
C ASN A 398 -36.25 18.12 -33.27
N ALA A 399 -35.62 17.66 -34.36
CA ALA A 399 -36.27 17.61 -35.67
C ALA A 399 -37.49 16.67 -35.67
N VAL A 400 -37.39 15.53 -35.01
CA VAL A 400 -38.51 14.60 -34.83
C VAL A 400 -39.62 15.24 -34.00
N SER A 401 -39.29 15.90 -32.88
CA SER A 401 -40.27 16.59 -32.04
C SER A 401 -41.03 17.68 -32.81
N GLN A 402 -40.33 18.48 -33.62
CA GLN A 402 -40.97 19.48 -34.48
C GLN A 402 -41.92 18.84 -35.51
N GLN A 403 -41.53 17.72 -36.13
CA GLN A 403 -42.41 17.01 -37.06
C GLN A 403 -43.65 16.43 -36.37
N VAL A 404 -43.50 15.90 -35.15
CA VAL A 404 -44.62 15.40 -34.35
C VAL A 404 -45.60 16.53 -34.02
N ASN A 405 -45.10 17.69 -33.58
CA ASN A 405 -45.94 18.86 -33.28
C ASN A 405 -46.65 19.41 -34.54
N LEU A 406 -45.98 19.37 -35.70
CA LEU A 406 -46.59 19.73 -36.98
C LEU A 406 -47.67 18.73 -37.40
N LEU A 407 -47.48 17.43 -37.14
CA LEU A 407 -48.47 16.41 -37.43
C LEU A 407 -49.71 16.58 -36.55
N ASP A 408 -49.50 16.84 -35.26
CA ASP A 408 -50.58 17.04 -34.28
C ASP A 408 -51.43 18.28 -34.65
N SER A 409 -50.78 19.40 -34.97
CA SER A 409 -51.51 20.60 -35.44
C SER A 409 -52.28 20.37 -36.75
N ARG A 410 -51.76 19.55 -37.68
CA ARG A 410 -52.47 19.17 -38.90
C ARG A 410 -53.66 18.24 -38.64
N LEU A 411 -53.53 17.30 -37.70
CA LEU A 411 -54.62 16.43 -37.27
C LEU A 411 -55.74 17.26 -36.64
N GLN A 412 -55.42 18.19 -35.73
CA GLN A 412 -56.40 19.11 -35.14
C GLN A 412 -57.12 19.96 -36.20
N MET A 413 -56.40 20.46 -37.22
CA MET A 413 -57.02 21.18 -38.35
C MET A 413 -57.92 20.28 -39.22
N MET A 414 -57.54 19.03 -39.44
CA MET A 414 -58.37 18.08 -40.17
C MET A 414 -59.64 17.74 -39.40
N ASP A 415 -59.55 17.47 -38.10
CA ASP A 415 -60.71 17.21 -37.24
C ASP A 415 -61.66 18.42 -37.21
N ALA A 416 -61.13 19.64 -37.11
CA ALA A 416 -61.93 20.86 -37.18
C ALA A 416 -62.68 20.98 -38.53
N ARG A 417 -62.01 20.71 -39.66
CA ARG A 417 -62.64 20.71 -40.99
C ARG A 417 -63.67 19.59 -41.17
N LEU A 418 -63.44 18.43 -40.57
CA LEU A 418 -64.37 17.30 -40.60
C LEU A 418 -65.63 17.60 -39.80
N GLN A 419 -65.48 18.21 -38.62
CA GLN A 419 -66.61 18.72 -37.83
C GLN A 419 -67.40 19.79 -38.59
N GLU A 420 -66.73 20.71 -39.27
CA GLU A 420 -67.38 21.74 -40.09
C GLU A 420 -68.12 21.15 -41.30
N ALA A 421 -67.56 20.13 -41.95
CA ALA A 421 -68.20 19.42 -43.06
C ALA A 421 -69.42 18.60 -42.60
N LEU A 422 -69.34 17.97 -41.43
CA LEU A 422 -70.46 17.23 -40.82
C LEU A 422 -71.56 18.15 -40.30
N ALA A 423 -71.24 19.41 -39.97
CA ALA A 423 -72.22 20.42 -39.56
C ALA A 423 -73.00 21.07 -40.72
N LYS A 424 -72.61 20.83 -41.99
CA LYS A 424 -73.37 21.32 -43.16
C LYS A 424 -74.57 20.42 -43.47
N PRO A 425 -75.82 20.93 -43.46
CA PRO A 425 -76.99 20.13 -43.77
C PRO A 425 -77.03 19.74 -45.26
N LYS A 426 -77.39 18.48 -45.54
CA LYS A 426 -77.66 17.98 -46.90
C LYS A 426 -78.84 18.76 -47.50
N MET A 427 -78.55 19.74 -48.35
CA MET A 427 -79.52 20.23 -49.34
C MET A 427 -79.26 19.56 -50.69
N ASP A 428 -80.36 19.13 -51.30
CA ASP A 428 -80.52 18.71 -52.70
C ASP A 428 -80.29 17.22 -53.00
N ALA A 429 -81.24 16.40 -52.53
CA ALA A 429 -81.76 15.26 -53.28
C ALA A 429 -83.30 15.37 -53.32
N ASN A 430 -83.82 16.12 -54.30
CA ASN A 430 -85.16 15.96 -54.89
C ASN A 430 -85.36 17.01 -56.01
N LEU A 431 -85.06 16.62 -57.25
CA LEU A 431 -85.89 16.85 -58.45
C LEU A 431 -85.36 16.01 -59.61
#